data_AF-A0AAW1VGB9-F1
#
_entry.id   AF-A0AAW1VGB9-F1
#
_cell.length_a   1.000
_cell.length_b   1.000
_cell.length_c   1.000
_cell.angle_alpha   90.00
_cell.angle_beta   90.00
_cell.angle_gamma   90.00
#
_symmetry.space_group_name_H-M   'P 1'
#
loop_
_entity.id
_entity.type
_entity.pdbx_description
1 polymer ?
#
loop_
_entity_poly.entity_id
_entity_poly.type
_entity_poly.pdbx_seq_one_letter_code
_entity_poly.pdbx_strand_id
1 'polypeptide(L)'
;MTKIYPEVSTCQVSIVIFEQGLVLSQRTVNCSDASYTFVGLSEGPYRACASIVLTGLPLDNNKRRCISVFRNHHDILMSSLDIAMISLFVVFCLVLLISIWGLRRLLFKSNFQRINVLFNLRGKQISTIDM
;
A
#
# COMPACT_ATOMS: atom_id res chain seq x y z
N MET A 1 -1.57 4.56 -61.18
CA MET A 1 -1.94 3.96 -59.88
C MET A 1 -2.83 4.93 -59.13
N THR A 2 -4.13 4.84 -59.35
CA THR A 2 -5.14 5.64 -58.66
C THR A 2 -5.35 5.05 -57.26
N LYS A 3 -4.98 5.80 -56.22
CA LYS A 3 -5.34 5.46 -54.84
C LYS A 3 -6.83 5.74 -54.67
N ILE A 4 -7.64 4.69 -54.77
CA ILE A 4 -9.06 4.73 -54.45
C ILE A 4 -9.15 4.88 -52.93
N TYR A 5 -9.46 6.08 -52.46
CA TYR A 5 -9.81 6.31 -51.06
C TYR A 5 -11.24 5.81 -50.86
N PRO A 6 -11.52 4.89 -49.92
CA PRO A 6 -12.89 4.48 -49.66
C PRO A 6 -13.65 5.69 -49.12
N GLU A 7 -14.60 6.15 -49.92
CA GLU A 7 -15.39 7.36 -49.72
C GLU A 7 -16.58 7.10 -48.78
N VAL A 8 -16.35 6.39 -47.67
CA VAL A 8 -17.37 6.24 -46.60
C VAL A 8 -16.66 5.99 -45.25
N SER A 9 -15.89 6.95 -44.75
CA SER A 9 -15.26 6.85 -43.44
C SER A 9 -16.26 7.19 -42.33
N THR A 10 -17.26 6.32 -42.10
CA THR A 10 -18.06 6.41 -40.86
C THR A 10 -17.10 6.19 -39.68
N CYS A 11 -16.72 7.28 -39.03
CA CYS A 11 -15.80 7.27 -37.89
C CYS A 11 -16.56 6.81 -36.65
N GLN A 12 -16.16 5.68 -36.10
CA GLN A 12 -16.67 5.16 -34.85
C GLN A 12 -15.52 5.01 -33.84
N VAL A 13 -15.82 5.16 -32.56
CA VAL A 13 -14.87 4.97 -31.46
C VAL A 13 -15.40 3.83 -30.60
N SER A 14 -14.62 2.77 -30.47
CA SER A 14 -14.87 1.67 -29.55
C SER A 14 -14.17 1.95 -28.22
N ILE A 15 -14.95 2.00 -27.14
CA ILE A 15 -14.49 2.21 -25.76
C ILE A 15 -14.72 0.89 -25.01
N VAL A 16 -13.67 0.36 -24.40
CA VAL A 16 -13.67 -0.89 -23.64
C VAL A 16 -13.18 -0.61 -22.23
N ILE A 17 -13.97 -1.01 -21.24
CA ILE A 17 -13.58 -0.94 -19.82
C ILE A 17 -13.13 -2.31 -19.35
N PHE A 18 -11.98 -2.32 -18.70
CA PHE A 18 -11.39 -3.49 -18.08
C PHE A 18 -11.34 -3.34 -16.55
N GLU A 19 -11.62 -4.42 -15.84
CA GLU A 19 -11.38 -4.57 -14.40
C GLU A 19 -10.47 -5.79 -14.21
N GLN A 20 -9.30 -5.58 -13.59
CA GLN A 20 -8.30 -6.63 -13.38
C GLN A 20 -7.89 -7.41 -14.67
N GLY A 21 -8.05 -6.81 -15.84
CA GLY A 21 -7.75 -7.42 -17.14
C GLY A 21 -8.92 -8.12 -17.82
N LEU A 22 -10.09 -8.22 -17.18
CA LEU A 22 -11.33 -8.74 -17.76
C LEU A 22 -12.13 -7.59 -18.38
N VAL A 23 -12.75 -7.84 -19.54
CA VAL A 23 -13.64 -6.87 -20.20
C VAL A 23 -14.96 -6.83 -19.44
N LEU A 24 -15.29 -5.69 -18.85
CA LEU A 24 -16.58 -5.47 -18.18
C LEU A 24 -17.63 -4.93 -19.13
N SER A 25 -17.25 -3.97 -19.95
CA SER A 25 -18.18 -3.26 -20.82
C SER A 25 -17.49 -2.76 -22.06
N GLN A 26 -18.18 -2.88 -23.19
CA GLN A 26 -17.73 -2.37 -24.47
C GLN A 26 -18.86 -1.58 -25.11
N ARG A 27 -18.54 -0.38 -25.59
CA ARG A 27 -19.48 0.49 -26.29
C ARG A 27 -18.80 1.13 -27.50
N THR A 28 -19.55 1.24 -28.59
CA THR A 28 -19.12 1.92 -29.79
C THR A 28 -19.96 3.19 -29.95
N VAL A 29 -19.30 4.33 -30.09
CA VAL A 29 -19.93 5.65 -30.24
C VAL A 29 -19.49 6.29 -31.56
N ASN A 30 -20.33 7.16 -32.14
CA ASN A 30 -19.93 7.93 -33.32
C ASN A 30 -18.95 9.04 -32.93
N CYS A 31 -18.03 9.39 -33.84
CA CYS A 31 -17.01 10.40 -33.56
C CYS A 31 -17.57 11.83 -33.38
N SER A 32 -18.80 12.10 -33.82
CA SER A 32 -19.44 13.42 -33.72
C SER A 32 -19.76 13.83 -32.28
N ASP A 33 -20.12 12.87 -31.42
CA ASP A 33 -20.48 13.07 -30.00
C ASP A 33 -19.96 11.89 -29.17
N ALA A 34 -18.64 11.73 -29.10
CA ALA A 34 -17.99 10.57 -28.46
C ALA A 34 -17.92 10.68 -26.92
N SER A 35 -19.06 10.94 -26.27
CA SER A 35 -19.18 10.89 -24.80
C SER A 35 -20.21 9.85 -24.40
N TYR A 36 -19.82 8.95 -23.49
CA TYR A 36 -20.74 7.97 -22.92
C TYR A 36 -20.41 7.75 -21.45
N THR A 37 -21.45 7.81 -20.60
CA THR A 37 -21.33 7.55 -19.18
C THR A 37 -21.74 6.12 -18.90
N PHE A 38 -20.81 5.34 -18.36
CA PHE A 38 -21.10 3.98 -17.93
C PHE A 38 -21.75 4.01 -16.54
N VAL A 39 -22.92 3.36 -16.43
CA VAL A 39 -23.70 3.24 -15.19
C VAL A 39 -23.65 1.80 -14.69
N GLY A 40 -23.67 1.62 -13.37
CA GLY A 40 -23.69 0.29 -12.75
C GLY A 40 -22.33 -0.41 -12.69
N LEU A 41 -21.22 0.33 -12.78
CA LEU A 41 -19.90 -0.22 -12.45
C LEU A 41 -19.76 -0.32 -10.93
N SER A 42 -19.15 -1.41 -10.46
CA SER A 42 -18.72 -1.55 -9.07
C SER A 42 -17.73 -0.43 -8.69
N GLU A 43 -17.47 -0.28 -7.39
CA GLU A 43 -16.37 0.58 -6.96
C GLU A 43 -15.05 -0.19 -7.09
N GLY A 44 -14.10 0.34 -7.85
CA GLY A 44 -12.84 -0.35 -8.09
C GLY A 44 -11.89 0.36 -9.06
N PRO A 45 -10.68 -0.19 -9.27
CA PRO A 45 -9.74 0.30 -10.26
C PRO A 45 -10.15 -0.17 -11.66
N TYR A 46 -10.35 0.78 -12.58
CA TYR A 46 -10.74 0.49 -13.96
C TYR A 46 -9.67 0.93 -14.95
N ARG A 47 -9.53 0.19 -16.04
CA ARG A 47 -8.73 0.60 -17.19
C ARG A 47 -9.67 0.80 -18.38
N ALA A 48 -9.84 2.04 -18.82
CA ALA A 48 -10.63 2.37 -19.99
C ALA A 48 -9.72 2.48 -21.21
N CYS A 49 -10.02 1.77 -22.30
CA CYS A 49 -9.29 1.84 -23.56
C CYS A 49 -10.21 2.26 -24.69
N ALA A 50 -9.83 3.30 -25.44
CA ALA A 50 -10.52 3.76 -26.63
C ALA A 50 -9.70 3.45 -27.89
N SER A 51 -10.38 3.01 -28.95
CA SER A 51 -9.81 2.76 -30.28
C SER A 51 -10.75 3.27 -31.36
N ILE A 52 -10.19 3.95 -32.37
CA ILE A 52 -10.96 4.43 -33.52
C ILE A 52 -11.15 3.27 -34.50
N VAL A 53 -12.40 3.01 -34.86
CA VAL A 53 -12.82 2.05 -35.88
C VAL A 53 -13.20 2.85 -37.12
N LEU A 54 -12.41 2.74 -38.18
CA LEU A 54 -12.74 3.27 -39.50
C LEU A 54 -13.24 2.12 -40.36
N THR A 55 -14.49 2.20 -40.82
CA THR A 55 -15.05 1.24 -41.77
C THR A 55 -14.23 1.31 -43.07
N GLY A 56 -13.50 0.25 -43.39
CA GLY A 56 -12.69 0.17 -44.62
C GLY A 56 -11.16 0.27 -44.46
N LEU A 57 -10.60 0.46 -43.25
CA LEU A 57 -9.16 0.32 -43.00
C LEU A 57 -8.91 -0.79 -41.96
N PRO A 58 -7.89 -1.65 -42.16
CA PRO A 58 -7.50 -2.62 -41.15
C PRO A 58 -7.06 -1.87 -39.89
N LEU A 59 -7.65 -2.28 -38.77
CA LEU A 59 -7.51 -1.69 -37.44
C LEU A 59 -6.02 -1.67 -37.05
N ASP A 60 -5.35 -0.53 -37.21
CA ASP A 60 -3.98 -0.37 -36.77
C ASP A 60 -3.99 -0.35 -35.24
N ASN A 61 -3.66 -1.50 -34.65
CA ASN A 61 -3.68 -1.77 -33.21
C ASN A 61 -2.83 -0.77 -32.40
N ASN A 62 -2.01 0.02 -33.10
CA ASN A 62 -1.13 1.05 -32.58
C ASN A 62 -1.84 2.36 -32.15
N LYS A 63 -3.12 2.55 -32.49
CA LYS A 63 -3.87 3.78 -32.14
C LYS A 63 -4.88 3.60 -30.99
N ARG A 64 -4.62 2.65 -30.08
CA ARG A 64 -5.42 2.46 -28.86
C ARG A 64 -4.89 3.35 -27.73
N ARG A 65 -5.73 4.21 -27.17
CA ARG A 65 -5.41 5.02 -25.99
C ARG A 65 -6.08 4.41 -24.78
N CYS A 66 -5.28 4.02 -23.79
CA CYS A 66 -5.79 3.48 -22.52
C CYS A 66 -5.49 4.45 -21.38
N ILE A 67 -6.48 4.68 -20.52
CA ILE A 67 -6.41 5.50 -19.32
C ILE A 67 -6.82 4.62 -18.15
N SER A 68 -6.00 4.57 -17.12
CA SER A 68 -6.35 3.93 -15.85
C SER A 68 -7.09 4.94 -14.97
N VAL A 69 -8.33 4.64 -14.64
CA VAL A 69 -9.14 5.40 -13.71
C VAL A 69 -8.97 4.73 -12.35
N PHE A 70 -8.05 5.27 -11.56
CA PHE A 70 -7.98 4.98 -10.13
C PHE A 70 -8.78 6.07 -9.44
N ARG A 71 -9.91 5.70 -8.84
CA ARG A 71 -10.55 6.60 -7.88
C ARG A 71 -9.58 6.69 -6.71
N ASN A 72 -8.96 7.85 -6.52
CA ASN A 72 -8.10 8.09 -5.36
C ASN A 72 -8.95 7.88 -4.11
N HIS A 73 -8.88 6.68 -3.55
CA HIS A 73 -9.31 6.38 -2.20
C HIS A 73 -8.29 7.06 -1.28
N HIS A 74 -8.44 8.38 -1.15
CA HIS A 74 -7.86 9.17 -0.07
C HIS A 74 -8.65 9.00 1.25
N ASP A 75 -9.39 7.90 1.38
CA ASP A 75 -10.08 7.52 2.60
C ASP A 75 -9.25 6.42 3.25
N ILE A 76 -8.27 6.83 4.07
CA ILE A 76 -7.90 6.23 5.36
C ILE A 76 -8.02 4.68 5.42
N LEU A 77 -7.60 3.97 4.38
CA LEU A 77 -7.56 2.52 4.34
C LEU A 77 -6.20 2.09 4.90
N MET A 78 -5.91 2.55 6.11
CA MET A 78 -5.05 1.77 7.00
C MET A 78 -5.78 0.46 7.19
N SER A 79 -5.39 -0.55 6.42
CA SER A 79 -5.97 -1.89 6.51
C SER A 79 -5.93 -2.30 7.98
N SER A 80 -7.02 -2.85 8.52
CA SER A 80 -7.06 -3.28 9.93
C SER A 80 -5.88 -4.19 10.29
N LEU A 81 -5.34 -4.88 9.28
CA LEU A 81 -4.15 -5.72 9.35
C LEU A 81 -2.86 -4.91 9.55
N ASP A 82 -2.71 -3.77 8.90
CA ASP A 82 -1.56 -2.86 9.07
C ASP A 82 -1.58 -2.22 10.46
N ILE A 83 -2.77 -1.80 10.93
CA ILE A 83 -2.95 -1.26 12.28
C ILE A 83 -2.63 -2.32 13.33
N ALA A 84 -3.10 -3.55 13.12
CA ALA A 84 -2.79 -4.67 14.02
C ALA A 84 -1.28 -4.97 14.06
N MET A 85 -0.61 -4.98 12.90
CA MET A 85 0.83 -5.20 12.84
C MET A 85 1.62 -4.08 13.56
N ILE A 86 1.28 -2.82 13.29
CA ILE A 86 1.96 -1.67 13.90
C ILE A 86 1.73 -1.66 15.41
N SER A 87 0.50 -1.89 15.87
CA SER A 87 0.20 -1.91 17.31
C SER A 87 0.95 -3.03 18.05
N LEU A 88 1.03 -4.22 17.46
CA LEU A 88 1.74 -5.35 18.05
C LEU A 88 3.24 -5.10 18.13
N PHE A 89 3.83 -4.46 17.11
CA PHE A 89 5.22 -4.02 17.12
C PHE A 89 5.50 -3.01 18.25
N VAL A 90 4.63 -2.01 18.43
CA VAL A 90 4.76 -1.02 19.51
C VAL A 90 4.70 -1.67 20.88
N VAL A 91 3.75 -2.58 21.10
CA VAL A 91 3.63 -3.32 22.38
C VAL A 91 4.90 -4.13 22.65
N PHE A 92 5.43 -4.82 21.63
CA PHE A 92 6.66 -5.60 21.76
C PHE A 92 7.86 -4.71 22.12
N CYS A 93 8.01 -3.55 21.48
CA CYS A 93 9.05 -2.57 21.82
C CYS A 93 8.97 -2.10 23.27
N LEU A 94 7.75 -1.80 23.78
CA LEU A 94 7.57 -1.37 25.17
C LEU A 94 7.97 -2.47 26.17
N VAL A 95 7.59 -3.72 25.90
CA VAL A 95 7.96 -4.86 26.76
C VAL A 95 9.48 -5.04 26.80
N LEU A 96 10.17 -4.91 25.66
CA LEU A 96 11.63 -4.98 25.60
C LEU A 96 12.29 -3.85 26.40
N LEU A 97 11.80 -2.61 26.26
CA LEU A 97 12.32 -1.47 27.00
C LEU A 97 12.15 -1.65 28.51
N ILE A 98 10.97 -2.10 28.96
CA ILE A 98 10.69 -2.40 30.36
C ILE A 98 11.58 -3.53 30.86
N SER A 99 11.80 -4.57 30.06
CA SER A 99 12.67 -5.69 30.42
C SER A 99 14.12 -5.24 30.60
N ILE A 100 14.66 -4.45 29.66
CA ILE A 100 16.02 -3.91 29.74
C ILE A 100 16.15 -2.99 30.97
N TRP A 101 15.17 -2.13 31.21
CA TRP A 101 15.14 -1.27 32.39
C TRP A 101 15.01 -2.08 33.68
N GLY A 102 14.19 -3.12 33.69
CA GLY A 102 14.01 -4.05 34.79
C GLY A 102 15.29 -4.79 35.13
N LEU A 103 15.97 -5.37 34.13
CA LEU A 103 17.27 -6.02 34.30
C LEU A 103 18.32 -5.04 34.79
N ARG A 104 18.41 -3.83 34.21
CA ARG A 104 19.33 -2.80 34.70
C ARG A 104 19.04 -2.48 36.16
N ARG A 105 17.77 -2.26 36.53
CA ARG A 105 17.37 -1.96 37.90
C ARG A 105 17.66 -3.12 38.87
N LEU A 106 17.46 -4.37 38.45
CA LEU A 106 17.75 -5.58 39.24
C LEU A 106 19.25 -5.79 39.41
N LEU A 107 20.05 -5.61 38.36
CA LEU A 107 21.51 -5.69 38.43
C LEU A 107 22.10 -4.58 39.31
N PHE A 108 21.58 -3.36 39.21
CA PHE A 108 21.97 -2.26 40.11
C PHE A 108 21.56 -2.52 41.57
N LYS A 109 20.39 -3.12 41.81
CA LYS A 109 19.94 -3.48 43.16
C LYS A 109 20.76 -4.64 43.77
N SER A 110 21.11 -5.64 42.96
CA SER A 110 21.97 -6.77 43.36
C SER A 110 23.39 -6.33 43.73
N ASN A 111 23.98 -5.39 42.98
CA ASN A 111 25.30 -4.86 43.30
C ASN A 111 25.32 -4.10 44.63
N PHE A 112 24.22 -3.43 45.00
CA PHE A 112 24.11 -2.78 46.32
C PHE A 112 24.14 -3.79 47.48
N GLN A 113 23.53 -4.96 47.29
CA GLN A 113 23.48 -5.99 48.34
C GLN A 113 24.84 -6.67 48.54
N ARG A 114 25.64 -6.88 47.48
CA ARG A 114 27.02 -7.39 47.60
C ARG A 114 27.98 -6.37 48.22
N ILE A 115 27.84 -5.08 47.88
CA ILE A 115 28.69 -4.03 48.46
C ILE A 115 28.41 -3.91 49.98
N ASN A 116 27.15 -3.98 50.41
CA ASN A 116 26.81 -3.85 51.83
C ASN A 116 27.34 -5.03 52.68
N VAL A 117 27.34 -6.26 52.14
CA VAL A 117 27.92 -7.43 52.83
C VAL A 117 29.46 -7.34 52.90
N LEU A 118 30.12 -6.84 51.86
CA LEU A 118 31.58 -6.67 51.85
C LEU A 118 32.05 -5.55 52.78
N PHE A 119 31.28 -4.46 52.92
CA PHE A 119 31.53 -3.41 53.90
C PHE A 119 31.27 -3.86 55.34
N ASN A 120 30.23 -4.67 55.58
CA ASN A 120 29.94 -5.19 56.92
C ASN A 120 31.02 -6.20 57.39
N LEU A 121 31.59 -6.98 56.46
CA LEU A 121 32.73 -7.87 56.75
C LEU A 121 34.05 -7.10 56.99
N ARG A 122 34.32 -6.02 56.24
CA ARG A 122 35.50 -5.16 56.51
C ARG A 122 35.36 -4.35 57.80
N GLY A 123 34.18 -3.83 58.12
CA GLY A 123 33.93 -3.09 59.36
C GLY A 123 34.11 -3.98 60.60
N LYS A 124 33.68 -5.25 60.52
CA LYS A 124 33.81 -6.20 61.64
C LYS A 124 35.24 -6.68 61.88
N GLN A 125 36.08 -6.73 60.85
CA GLN A 125 37.51 -7.10 60.98
C GLN A 125 38.33 -6.03 61.71
N ILE A 126 38.02 -4.74 61.51
CA ILE A 126 38.75 -3.63 62.14
C ILE A 126 38.47 -3.56 63.66
N SER A 127 37.25 -3.88 64.09
CA SER A 127 36.88 -3.84 65.53
C SER A 127 37.47 -4.98 66.38
N THR A 128 38.10 -5.99 65.79
CA THR A 128 38.70 -7.14 66.51
C THR A 128 40.21 -7.06 66.68
N ILE A 129 40.87 -6.03 66.17
CA ILE A 129 42.34 -5.88 66.23
C ILE A 129 42.77 -4.86 67.33
N ASP A 130 41.82 -4.11 67.90
CA ASP A 130 42.07 -3.12 68.96
C ASP A 130 41.64 -3.59 70.37
N MET A 131 41.85 -4.86 70.72
CA MET A 131 41.61 -5.35 72.09
C MET A 131 42.68 -6.34 72.55
#